data_AF-A0A1M3QBZ9-F1
#
_entry.id   AF-A0A1M3QBZ9-F1
#
_cell.length_a   1.000
_cell.length_b   1.000
_cell.length_c   1.000
_cell.angle_alpha   90.00
_cell.angle_beta   90.00
_cell.angle_gamma   90.00
#
_symmetry.space_group_name_H-M   'P 1'
#
loop_
_entity.id
_entity.type
_entity.pdbx_description
1 polymer ?
#
loop_
_entity_poly.entity_id
_entity_poly.type
_entity_poly.pdbx_seq_one_letter_code
_entity_poly.pdbx_strand_id
1 'polypeptide(L)'
;MRAFFIAAFLCCISFTTAAFAEDPVQTAQNLIEQQIQAFLHDDAATAYSFAAPGIKALFPDKDSFFAMVKKSYQPVYHPGNYAFGKSRAIDNGAVVYQEVLITGTDDKDWTAIYQITRQPDGSYKINGVQILSKATSEGI
;
A
#
# COMPACT_ATOMS: atom_id res chain seq x y z
N MET A 1 -62.26 9.30 14.44
CA MET A 1 -61.24 8.50 15.14
C MET A 1 -61.47 7.03 14.87
N ARG A 2 -60.65 6.41 14.01
CA ARG A 2 -60.44 4.95 13.92
C ARG A 2 -59.03 4.75 13.37
N ALA A 3 -58.12 4.33 14.24
CA ALA A 3 -56.75 3.99 13.90
C ALA A 3 -56.71 2.60 13.26
N PHE A 4 -55.90 2.43 12.21
CA PHE A 4 -55.44 1.13 11.74
C PHE A 4 -53.95 1.22 11.43
N PHE A 5 -53.18 0.52 12.26
CA PHE A 5 -51.76 0.24 12.10
C PHE A 5 -51.58 -0.85 11.03
N ILE A 6 -50.74 -0.65 10.01
CA ILE A 6 -50.18 -1.76 9.23
C ILE A 6 -48.69 -1.52 8.95
N ALA A 7 -47.90 -2.25 9.74
CA ALA A 7 -46.57 -2.80 9.53
C ALA A 7 -45.68 -2.25 8.40
N ALA A 8 -44.62 -1.54 8.80
CA ALA A 8 -43.41 -1.38 8.01
C ALA A 8 -42.64 -2.71 7.98
N PHE A 9 -42.61 -3.39 6.83
CA PHE A 9 -41.76 -4.55 6.62
C PHE A 9 -40.37 -4.06 6.21
N LEU A 10 -39.55 -3.79 7.23
CA LEU A 10 -38.13 -3.46 7.08
C LEU A 10 -37.40 -4.74 6.68
N CYS A 11 -37.25 -4.97 5.37
CA CYS A 11 -36.41 -6.05 4.85
C CYS A 11 -34.94 -5.64 5.01
N CYS A 12 -34.36 -5.94 6.18
CA CYS A 12 -32.92 -5.89 6.40
C CYS A 12 -32.28 -7.01 5.56
N ILE A 13 -31.89 -6.70 4.33
CA ILE A 13 -31.00 -7.55 3.55
C ILE A 13 -29.62 -7.42 4.18
N SER A 14 -29.31 -8.31 5.12
CA SER A 14 -27.95 -8.51 5.60
C SER A 14 -27.12 -9.03 4.43
N PHE A 15 -26.39 -8.14 3.76
CA PHE A 15 -25.29 -8.54 2.88
C PHE A 15 -24.21 -9.17 3.75
N THR A 16 -24.27 -10.47 3.92
CA THR A 16 -23.15 -11.24 4.45
C THR A 16 -22.08 -11.25 3.37
N THR A 17 -21.17 -10.28 3.41
CA THR A 17 -19.97 -10.33 2.58
C THR A 17 -19.19 -11.58 2.99
N ALA A 18 -19.23 -12.61 2.14
CA ALA A 18 -18.33 -13.74 2.25
C ALA A 18 -16.91 -13.18 2.17
N ALA A 19 -16.22 -13.11 3.30
CA ALA A 19 -14.83 -12.75 3.37
C ALA A 19 -14.04 -13.91 2.75
N PHE A 20 -13.87 -13.88 1.43
CA PHE A 20 -12.79 -14.62 0.80
C PHE A 20 -11.50 -14.14 1.48
N ALA A 21 -10.72 -15.08 2.03
CA ALA A 21 -9.41 -14.76 2.56
C ALA A 21 -8.58 -14.19 1.39
N GLU A 22 -8.45 -12.88 1.35
CA GLU A 22 -7.69 -12.16 0.33
C GLU A 22 -6.24 -12.61 0.41
N ASP A 23 -5.62 -12.96 -0.72
CA ASP A 23 -4.20 -13.33 -0.74
C ASP A 23 -3.38 -12.15 -0.22
N PRO A 24 -2.62 -12.30 0.89
CA PRO A 24 -1.83 -11.21 1.46
C PRO A 24 -0.84 -10.61 0.46
N VAL A 25 -0.28 -11.42 -0.44
CA VAL A 25 0.66 -10.95 -1.47
C VAL A 25 -0.07 -10.11 -2.51
N GLN A 26 -1.19 -10.57 -3.03
CA GLN A 26 -1.99 -9.79 -3.99
C GLN A 26 -2.49 -8.47 -3.37
N THR A 27 -2.91 -8.52 -2.11
CA THR A 27 -3.35 -7.33 -1.35
C THR A 27 -2.21 -6.33 -1.21
N ALA A 28 -1.00 -6.80 -0.88
CA ALA A 28 0.20 -5.97 -0.80
C ALA A 28 0.56 -5.33 -2.15
N GLN A 29 0.53 -6.10 -3.24
CA GLN A 29 0.79 -5.58 -4.58
C GLN A 29 -0.22 -4.50 -4.99
N ASN A 30 -1.51 -4.74 -4.76
CA ASN A 30 -2.56 -3.75 -5.04
C ASN A 30 -2.36 -2.45 -4.24
N LEU A 31 -1.99 -2.54 -2.95
CA LEU A 31 -1.70 -1.37 -2.13
C LEU A 31 -0.51 -0.56 -2.64
N ILE A 32 0.57 -1.25 -3.03
CA ILE A 32 1.77 -0.62 -3.58
C ILE A 32 1.43 0.07 -4.91
N GLU A 33 0.71 -0.61 -5.79
CA GLU A 33 0.28 -0.05 -7.07
C GLU A 33 -0.55 1.22 -6.87
N GLN A 34 -1.55 1.18 -5.99
CA GLN A 34 -2.36 2.37 -5.68
C GLN A 34 -1.53 3.51 -5.08
N GLN A 35 -0.53 3.20 -4.25
CA GLN A 35 0.36 4.22 -3.71
C GLN A 35 1.25 4.83 -4.80
N ILE A 36 1.82 4.02 -5.70
CA ILE A 36 2.62 4.51 -6.84
C ILE A 36 1.75 5.38 -7.76
N GLN A 37 0.52 4.96 -8.05
CA GLN A 37 -0.41 5.78 -8.83
C GLN A 37 -0.71 7.12 -8.14
N ALA A 38 -0.90 7.12 -6.81
CA ALA A 38 -1.06 8.36 -6.07
C ALA A 38 0.18 9.27 -6.16
N PHE A 39 1.39 8.70 -6.13
CA PHE A 39 2.63 9.44 -6.34
C PHE A 39 2.71 10.10 -7.73
N LEU A 40 2.38 9.35 -8.78
CA LEU A 40 2.38 9.85 -10.17
C LEU A 40 1.39 11.00 -10.39
N HIS A 41 0.28 11.03 -9.65
CA HIS A 41 -0.73 12.09 -9.71
C HIS A 41 -0.54 13.20 -8.68
N ASP A 42 0.60 13.23 -7.97
CA ASP A 42 0.85 14.18 -6.88
C ASP A 42 -0.19 14.14 -5.74
N ASP A 43 -0.89 13.02 -5.56
CA ASP A 43 -1.92 12.83 -4.55
C ASP A 43 -1.32 12.35 -3.22
N ALA A 44 -0.79 13.31 -2.46
CA ALA A 44 -0.26 13.09 -1.13
C ALA A 44 -1.28 12.48 -0.16
N ALA A 45 -2.57 12.84 -0.29
CA ALA A 45 -3.60 12.41 0.65
C ALA A 45 -3.88 10.91 0.49
N THR A 46 -4.07 10.45 -0.75
CA THR A 46 -4.28 9.04 -1.05
C THR A 46 -3.03 8.23 -0.70
N ALA A 47 -1.84 8.68 -1.09
CA ALA A 47 -0.60 7.98 -0.78
C ALA A 47 -0.35 7.83 0.73
N TYR A 48 -0.62 8.88 1.52
CA TYR A 48 -0.51 8.89 2.97
C TYR A 48 -1.58 8.03 3.66
N SER A 49 -2.74 7.81 3.03
CA SER A 49 -3.81 6.95 3.56
C SER A 49 -3.39 5.48 3.71
N PHE A 50 -2.46 5.02 2.86
CA PHE A 50 -1.90 3.67 2.89
C PHE A 50 -0.82 3.47 3.97
N ALA A 51 -0.27 4.55 4.52
CA ALA A 51 0.78 4.48 5.53
C ALA A 51 0.27 3.89 6.85
N ALA A 52 1.08 3.03 7.46
CA ALA A 52 0.81 2.46 8.77
C ALA A 52 0.90 3.51 9.89
N PRO A 53 0.27 3.28 11.07
CA PRO A 53 0.30 4.22 12.19
C PRO A 53 1.72 4.65 12.61
N GLY A 54 2.72 3.76 12.51
CA GLY A 54 4.11 4.09 12.81
C GLY A 54 4.69 5.17 11.90
N ILE A 55 4.41 5.13 10.59
CA ILE A 55 4.82 6.19 9.66
C ILE A 55 4.06 7.49 9.98
N LYS A 56 2.76 7.40 10.26
CA LYS A 56 1.94 8.58 10.61
C LYS A 56 2.39 9.25 11.90
N ALA A 57 2.94 8.49 12.85
CA ALA A 57 3.53 9.05 14.07
C ALA A 57 4.82 9.83 13.79
N LEU A 58 5.63 9.39 12.82
CA LEU A 58 6.86 10.08 12.40
C LEU A 58 6.57 11.30 11.51
N PHE A 59 5.52 11.23 10.70
CA PHE A 59 5.07 12.29 9.81
C PHE A 59 3.58 12.58 10.07
N PRO A 60 3.24 13.40 11.08
CA PRO A 60 1.85 13.71 11.43
C PRO A 60 1.10 14.46 10.34
N ASP A 61 1.85 15.09 9.44
CA ASP A 61 1.35 15.89 8.33
C ASP A 61 1.66 15.21 6.98
N LYS A 62 0.64 15.17 6.11
CA LYS A 62 0.73 14.54 4.78
C LYS A 62 1.73 15.26 3.88
N ASP A 63 1.86 16.58 4.00
CA ASP A 63 2.73 17.38 3.14
C ASP A 63 4.20 17.13 3.52
N SER A 64 4.47 17.00 4.82
CA SER A 64 5.79 16.63 5.36
C SER A 64 6.21 15.22 4.96
N PHE A 65 5.29 14.25 5.04
CA PHE A 65 5.51 12.90 4.48
C PHE A 65 5.86 12.98 2.99
N PHE A 66 5.06 13.72 2.23
CA PHE A 66 5.20 13.77 0.78
C PHE A 66 6.49 14.48 0.35
N ALA A 67 6.88 15.56 1.04
CA ALA A 67 8.14 16.24 0.83
C ALA A 67 9.34 15.31 1.08
N MET A 68 9.27 14.47 2.13
CA MET A 68 10.29 13.46 2.41
C MET A 68 10.33 12.40 1.30
N VAL A 69 9.18 11.90 0.83
CA VAL A 69 9.11 10.93 -0.28
C VAL A 69 9.75 11.51 -1.54
N LYS A 70 9.39 12.74 -1.93
CA LYS A 70 10.01 13.43 -3.07
C LYS A 70 11.52 13.62 -2.89
N LYS A 71 12.03 13.76 -1.67
CA LYS A 71 13.47 13.97 -1.47
C LYS A 71 14.27 12.67 -1.49
N SER A 72 13.77 11.62 -0.85
CA SER A 72 14.55 10.43 -0.51
C SER A 72 14.10 9.16 -1.23
N TYR A 73 12.93 9.19 -1.86
CA TYR A 73 12.30 8.04 -2.51
C TYR A 73 11.96 8.33 -3.98
N GLN A 74 12.77 9.17 -4.64
CA GLN A 74 12.61 9.55 -6.05
C GLN A 74 12.31 8.36 -7.00
N PRO A 75 13.04 7.22 -6.93
CA PRO A 75 12.74 6.08 -7.80
C PRO A 75 11.31 5.54 -7.66
N VAL A 76 10.73 5.63 -6.47
CA VAL A 76 9.37 5.17 -6.17
C VAL A 76 8.33 6.25 -6.49
N TYR A 77 8.69 7.53 -6.29
CA TYR A 77 7.80 8.67 -6.53
C TYR A 77 7.59 8.92 -8.03
N HIS A 78 8.62 8.71 -8.85
CA HIS A 78 8.56 8.89 -10.30
C HIS A 78 9.29 7.72 -11.01
N PRO A 79 8.71 6.50 -10.95
CA PRO A 79 9.31 5.34 -11.62
C PRO A 79 9.18 5.49 -13.13
N GLY A 80 10.23 5.13 -13.89
CA GLY A 80 10.15 5.03 -15.34
C GLY A 80 9.35 3.79 -15.75
N ASN A 81 9.80 2.63 -15.30
CA ASN A 81 9.05 1.38 -15.36
C ASN A 81 9.21 0.62 -14.04
N TYR A 82 8.25 -0.21 -13.66
CA TYR A 82 8.37 -1.08 -12.49
C TYR A 82 7.74 -2.46 -12.70
N ALA A 83 8.20 -3.43 -11.92
CA ALA A 83 7.63 -4.77 -11.85
C ALA A 83 7.67 -5.30 -10.42
N PHE A 84 6.70 -6.13 -10.06
CA PHE A 84 6.73 -6.85 -8.79
C PHE A 84 7.76 -7.99 -8.85
N GLY A 85 8.70 -7.96 -7.90
CA GLY A 85 9.71 -8.98 -7.71
C GLY A 85 9.28 -10.07 -6.72
N LYS A 86 10.23 -10.58 -5.95
CA LYS A 86 9.96 -11.62 -4.95
C LYS A 86 9.03 -11.10 -3.87
N SER A 87 8.19 -11.98 -3.37
CA SER A 87 7.30 -11.72 -2.25
C SER A 87 7.51 -12.77 -1.15
N ARG A 88 7.27 -12.35 0.09
CA ARG A 88 7.29 -13.24 1.25
C ARG A 88 6.25 -12.80 2.26
N ALA A 89 5.21 -13.59 2.42
CA ALA A 89 4.27 -13.47 3.54
C ALA A 89 4.78 -14.30 4.73
N ILE A 90 4.75 -13.73 5.93
CA ILE A 90 5.08 -14.40 7.20
C ILE A 90 3.93 -14.18 8.19
N ASP A 91 3.98 -14.89 9.33
CA ASP A 91 3.00 -14.77 10.41
C ASP A 91 1.56 -14.93 9.93
N ASN A 92 1.33 -15.96 9.11
CA ASN A 92 0.03 -16.22 8.47
C ASN A 92 -0.50 -15.03 7.65
N GLY A 93 0.40 -14.30 6.98
CA GLY A 93 0.07 -13.12 6.18
C GLY A 93 -0.08 -11.84 6.98
N ALA A 94 0.25 -11.81 8.28
CA ALA A 94 0.23 -10.58 9.07
C ALA A 94 1.32 -9.59 8.64
N VAL A 95 2.43 -10.08 8.08
CA VAL A 95 3.48 -9.25 7.49
C VAL A 95 3.82 -9.77 6.10
N VAL A 96 3.89 -8.85 5.13
CA VAL A 96 4.28 -9.15 3.75
C VAL A 96 5.46 -8.29 3.37
N TYR A 97 6.52 -8.92 2.88
CA TYR A 97 7.63 -8.26 2.20
C TYR A 97 7.42 -8.40 0.69
N GLN A 98 7.41 -7.29 -0.03
CA GLN A 98 7.24 -7.27 -1.49
C GLN A 98 8.34 -6.44 -2.13
N GLU A 99 9.12 -7.06 -3.02
CA GLU A 99 10.07 -6.34 -3.87
C GLU A 99 9.35 -5.64 -5.02
N VAL A 100 9.76 -4.42 -5.32
CA VAL A 100 9.42 -3.69 -6.54
C VAL A 100 10.73 -3.37 -7.25
N LEU A 101 10.90 -3.94 -8.44
CA LEU A 101 12.02 -3.68 -9.32
C LEU A 101 11.67 -2.43 -10.12
N ILE A 102 12.51 -1.40 -10.06
CA ILE A 102 12.26 -0.09 -10.66
C ILE A 102 13.40 0.22 -11.61
N THR A 103 13.07 0.50 -12.87
CA THR A 103 13.99 1.09 -13.82
C THR A 103 13.86 2.61 -13.71
N GLY A 104 14.89 3.23 -13.15
CA GLY A 104 14.97 4.69 -13.01
C GLY A 104 15.16 5.37 -14.37
N THR A 105 14.77 6.63 -14.45
CA THR A 105 14.99 7.48 -15.64
C THR A 105 16.45 7.92 -15.79
N ASP A 106 17.31 7.61 -14.81
CA ASP A 106 18.74 7.92 -14.77
C ASP A 106 19.65 6.73 -15.12
N ASP A 107 19.12 5.75 -15.86
CA ASP A 107 19.76 4.47 -16.22
C ASP A 107 20.19 3.61 -15.02
N LYS A 108 19.62 3.87 -13.83
CA LYS A 108 19.87 3.06 -12.64
C LYS A 108 18.67 2.20 -12.29
N ASP A 109 18.97 0.92 -12.04
CA ASP A 109 18.01 -0.02 -11.49
C ASP A 109 17.98 0.09 -9.95
N TRP A 110 16.77 0.11 -9.41
CA TRP A 110 16.51 0.14 -7.99
C TRP A 110 15.61 -1.01 -7.60
N THR A 111 15.80 -1.54 -6.39
CA THR A 111 14.86 -2.46 -5.76
C THR A 111 14.30 -1.79 -4.52
N ALA A 112 12.98 -1.55 -4.52
CA ALA A 112 12.27 -1.10 -3.34
C ALA A 112 11.65 -2.30 -2.61
N ILE A 113 12.06 -2.53 -1.37
CA ILE A 113 11.50 -3.57 -0.51
C ILE A 113 10.43 -2.92 0.36
N TYR A 114 9.18 -3.26 0.09
CA TYR A 114 8.04 -2.83 0.88
C TYR A 114 7.78 -3.81 2.01
N GLN A 115 7.50 -3.28 3.19
CA GLN A 115 6.94 -4.03 4.30
C GLN A 115 5.50 -3.59 4.52
N ILE A 116 4.56 -4.52 4.40
CA ILE A 116 3.13 -4.31 4.62
C ILE A 116 2.73 -5.09 5.87
N THR A 117 1.97 -4.47 6.76
CA THR A 117 1.48 -5.10 7.99
C THR A 117 -0.04 -5.07 8.05
N ARG A 118 -0.62 -6.21 8.43
CA ARG A 118 -2.04 -6.31 8.76
C ARG A 118 -2.27 -5.65 10.13
N GLN A 119 -3.18 -4.69 10.16
CA GLN A 119 -3.56 -3.94 11.35
C GLN A 119 -4.55 -4.76 12.21
N PRO A 120 -4.78 -4.36 13.47
CA PRO A 120 -5.75 -5.03 14.34
C PRO A 120 -7.19 -5.05 13.78
N ASP A 121 -7.55 -4.05 12.96
CA ASP A 121 -8.84 -3.99 12.26
C ASP A 121 -8.93 -4.90 11.02
N GLY A 122 -7.84 -5.60 10.69
CA GLY A 122 -7.72 -6.50 9.56
C GLY A 122 -7.28 -5.85 8.25
N SER A 123 -7.17 -4.52 8.19
CA SER A 123 -6.69 -3.80 7.00
C SER A 123 -5.17 -3.94 6.83
N TYR A 124 -4.69 -3.90 5.59
CA TYR A 124 -3.26 -3.89 5.30
C TYR A 124 -2.75 -2.44 5.15
N LYS A 125 -1.58 -2.14 5.72
CA LYS A 125 -0.93 -0.83 5.64
C LYS A 125 0.57 -0.96 5.36
N ILE A 126 1.11 0.01 4.64
CA ILE A 126 2.53 0.08 4.32
C ILE A 126 3.28 0.59 5.55
N ASN A 127 4.11 -0.28 6.13
CA ASN A 127 4.87 0.00 7.34
C ASN A 127 6.24 0.60 7.06
N GLY A 128 6.77 0.39 5.86
CA GLY A 128 8.03 0.99 5.45
C GLY A 128 8.45 0.58 4.05
N VAL A 129 9.40 1.33 3.49
CA VAL A 129 10.03 1.06 2.20
C VAL A 129 11.54 1.24 2.37
N GLN A 130 12.30 0.28 1.90
CA GLN A 130 13.75 0.36 1.80
C GLN A 130 14.14 0.35 0.33
N ILE A 131 14.92 1.34 -0.12
CA ILE A 131 15.44 1.39 -1.49
C ILE A 131 16.87 0.87 -1.49
N LEU A 132 17.13 -0.11 -2.33
CA LEU A 132 18.46 -0.64 -2.62
C LEU A 132 18.83 -0.26 -4.05
N SER A 133 19.96 0.41 -4.24
CA SER A 133 20.54 0.53 -5.58
C SER A 133 21.05 -0.84 -6.01
N LYS A 134 20.72 -1.29 -7.22
CA LYS A 134 21.40 -2.43 -7.81
C LYS A 134 22.81 -1.97 -8.13
N ALA A 135 23.79 -2.26 -7.26
CA ALA A 135 25.18 -2.14 -7.64
C ALA A 135 25.35 -3.00 -8.88
N THR A 136 25.89 -2.44 -9.98
CA THR A 136 26.35 -3.22 -11.12
C THR A 136 27.12 -4.41 -10.55
N SER A 137 26.56 -5.62 -10.64
CA SER A 137 27.34 -6.82 -10.42
C SER A 137 28.35 -6.80 -11.55
N GLU A 138 29.54 -6.25 -11.28
CA GLU A 138 30.70 -6.58 -12.10
C GLU A 138 30.82 -8.09 -12.01
N GLY A 139 30.49 -8.75 -13.11
CA GLY A 139 30.65 -10.19 -13.24
C GLY A 139 32.09 -10.53 -12.91
N ILE A 140 32.26 -11.51 -12.03
CA ILE A 140 33.52 -12.24 -11.89
C ILE A 140 33.68 -13.10 -13.14
#